data_AF-A0A938B6H4-F1
#
_entry.id   AF-A0A938B6H4-F1
#
_cell.length_a   1.000
_cell.length_b   1.000
_cell.length_c   1.000
_cell.angle_alpha   90.00
_cell.angle_beta   90.00
_cell.angle_gamma   90.00
#
_symmetry.space_group_name_H-M   'P 1'
#
loop_
_entity.id
_entity.type
_entity.pdbx_description
1 polymer ?
#
loop_
_entity_poly.entity_id
_entity_poly.type
_entity_poly.pdbx_seq_one_letter_code
_entity_poly.pdbx_strand_id
1 'polypeptide(L)'
;MNFVDYLANIRKTLSLAALSGLIVSSTLHEEQRSVSGGFIREIIQFLDGSELHFREFVETTLPEPRLMYAYHYQDAMRQLIFRYDNAAHKPALAQLEL
;
A
#
# COMPACT_ATOMS: atom_id res chain seq x y z
N MET A 1 5.51 -8.27 -15.82
CA MET A 1 4.33 -7.45 -15.44
C MET A 1 4.81 -6.01 -15.47
N ASN A 2 4.12 -5.09 -16.15
CA ASN A 2 4.49 -3.68 -16.12
C ASN A 2 3.74 -2.95 -14.99
N PHE A 3 4.00 -1.65 -14.78
CA PHE A 3 3.35 -0.90 -13.70
C PHE A 3 1.82 -0.79 -13.87
N VAL A 4 1.33 -0.74 -15.12
CA VAL A 4 -0.11 -0.66 -15.42
C VAL A 4 -0.82 -1.95 -15.02
N ASP A 5 -0.21 -3.12 -15.29
CA ASP A 5 -0.73 -4.41 -14.86
C ASP A 5 -0.79 -4.52 -13.33
N TYR A 6 0.23 -3.99 -12.64
CA TYR A 6 0.29 -3.94 -11.18
C TYR A 6 -0.88 -3.10 -10.61
N LEU A 7 -1.10 -1.91 -11.16
CA LEU A 7 -2.24 -1.05 -10.81
C LEU A 7 -3.58 -1.73 -11.12
N ALA A 8 -3.70 -2.44 -12.25
CA ALA A 8 -4.92 -3.14 -12.61
C ALA A 8 -5.28 -4.23 -11.58
N ASN A 9 -4.29 -4.94 -11.03
CA ASN A 9 -4.50 -5.92 -9.96
C ASN A 9 -4.98 -5.28 -8.65
N ILE A 10 -4.43 -4.12 -8.28
CA ILE A 10 -4.89 -3.35 -7.12
C ILE A 10 -6.34 -2.92 -7.33
N ARG A 11 -6.65 -2.29 -8.47
CA ARG A 11 -8.01 -1.84 -8.81
C ARG A 11 -9.01 -2.99 -8.80
N LYS A 12 -8.64 -4.16 -9.35
CA LYS A 12 -9.47 -5.37 -9.33
C LYS A 12 -9.75 -5.82 -7.89
N THR A 13 -8.74 -5.83 -7.03
CA THR A 13 -8.88 -6.23 -5.62
C THR A 13 -9.79 -5.26 -4.86
N LEU A 14 -9.60 -3.95 -5.04
CA LEU A 14 -10.46 -2.91 -4.46
C LEU A 14 -11.91 -3.05 -4.94
N SER A 15 -12.11 -3.31 -6.23
CA SER A 15 -13.45 -3.51 -6.79
C SER A 15 -14.17 -4.73 -6.20
N LEU A 16 -13.47 -5.87 -6.06
CA LEU A 16 -14.03 -7.06 -5.43
C LEU A 16 -14.38 -6.82 -3.95
N ALA A 17 -13.50 -6.12 -3.22
CA ALA A 17 -13.75 -5.77 -1.82
C ALA A 17 -14.92 -4.78 -1.67
N ALA A 18 -15.07 -3.82 -2.58
CA ALA A 18 -16.24 -2.93 -2.63
C ALA A 18 -17.54 -3.70 -2.91
N LEU A 19 -17.53 -4.64 -3.87
CA LEU A 19 -18.69 -5.49 -4.18
C LEU A 19 -19.12 -6.38 -3.00
N SER A 20 -18.19 -6.76 -2.13
CA SER A 20 -18.50 -7.52 -0.92
C SER A 20 -19.14 -6.69 0.21
N GLY A 21 -19.16 -5.36 0.08
CA GLY A 21 -19.67 -4.44 1.11
C GLY A 21 -18.67 -4.14 2.25
N LEU A 22 -17.43 -4.63 2.15
CA LEU A 22 -16.38 -4.37 3.15
C LEU A 22 -15.83 -2.95 3.07
N ILE A 23 -15.72 -2.39 1.86
CA ILE A 23 -15.20 -1.04 1.60
C ILE A 23 -16.37 -0.10 1.35
N VAL A 24 -16.38 1.03 2.08
CA VAL A 24 -17.33 2.12 1.90
C VAL A 24 -16.82 3.12 0.86
N SER A 25 -15.52 3.43 0.90
CA SER A 25 -14.88 4.32 -0.06
C SER A 25 -13.40 3.98 -0.23
N SER A 26 -12.86 4.28 -1.42
CA SER A 26 -11.43 4.14 -1.72
C SER A 26 -11.01 5.28 -2.66
N THR A 27 -9.92 5.97 -2.34
CA THR A 27 -9.36 7.04 -3.19
C THR A 27 -7.94 6.68 -3.66
N LEU A 28 -7.82 6.30 -4.93
CA LEU A 28 -6.56 5.90 -5.56
C LEU A 28 -5.90 7.06 -6.27
N HIS A 29 -4.65 7.32 -5.89
CA HIS A 29 -3.74 8.22 -6.57
C HIS A 29 -2.52 7.44 -7.06
N GLU A 30 -2.37 7.33 -8.37
CA GLU A 30 -1.15 6.83 -8.99
C GLU A 30 -0.33 7.93 -9.67
N GLU A 31 0.98 7.73 -9.69
CA GLU A 31 1.93 8.53 -10.47
C GLU A 31 2.88 7.56 -11.18
N GLN A 32 2.56 7.23 -12.43
CA GLN A 32 3.45 6.42 -13.26
C GLN A 32 4.68 7.25 -13.67
N ARG A 33 5.88 6.75 -13.40
CA ARG A 33 7.15 7.43 -13.73
C ARG A 33 7.93 6.76 -14.85
N SER A 34 7.66 5.49 -15.11
CA SER A 34 8.22 4.72 -16.23
C SER A 34 7.24 3.62 -16.63
N VAL A 35 7.59 2.81 -17.63
CA VAL A 35 6.80 1.62 -18.01
C VAL A 35 6.67 0.64 -16.85
N SER A 36 7.71 0.51 -16.03
CA SER A 36 7.82 -0.51 -14.99
C SER A 36 7.68 0.02 -13.56
N GLY A 37 7.69 1.33 -13.36
CA GLY A 37 7.66 1.90 -12.01
C GLY A 37 6.84 3.17 -11.84
N GLY A 38 6.45 3.40 -10.59
CA GLY A 38 5.59 4.50 -10.21
C GLY A 38 5.25 4.49 -8.73
N PHE A 39 4.54 5.54 -8.32
CA PHE A 39 4.07 5.72 -6.95
C PHE A 39 2.56 5.49 -6.87
N ILE A 40 2.12 4.94 -5.74
CA ILE A 40 0.72 4.62 -5.46
C ILE A 40 0.40 5.12 -4.05
N ARG A 41 -0.73 5.80 -3.89
CA ARG A 41 -1.28 6.20 -2.60
C ARG A 41 -2.78 5.96 -2.58
N GLU A 42 -3.24 5.41 -1.47
CA GLU A 42 -4.66 5.17 -1.24
C GLU A 42 -5.06 5.51 0.18
N ILE A 43 -6.33 5.85 0.33
CA ILE A 43 -7.07 5.75 1.58
C ILE A 43 -8.28 4.88 1.32
N ILE A 44 -8.39 3.76 2.05
CA ILE A 44 -9.54 2.85 2.02
C ILE A 44 -10.30 3.02 3.33
N GLN A 45 -11.60 3.29 3.26
CA GLN A 45 -12.50 3.34 4.41
C GLN A 45 -13.36 2.08 4.45
N PHE A 46 -13.38 1.40 5.60
CA PHE A 46 -14.17 0.20 5.82
C PHE A 46 -15.52 0.50 6.47
N LEU A 47 -16.42 -0.48 6.47
CA LEU A 47 -17.78 -0.36 7.00
C LEU A 47 -17.85 0.03 8.49
N ASP A 48 -16.85 -0.37 9.28
CA ASP A 48 -16.74 -0.03 10.71
C ASP A 48 -16.17 1.38 10.96
N GLY A 49 -15.87 2.13 9.90
CA GLY A 49 -15.27 3.46 9.95
C GLY A 49 -13.75 3.45 10.09
N SER A 50 -13.10 2.29 10.21
CA SER A 50 -11.64 2.19 10.18
C SER A 50 -11.07 2.56 8.80
N GLU A 51 -9.81 2.95 8.78
CA GLU A 51 -9.13 3.39 7.55
C GLU A 51 -7.78 2.70 7.37
N LEU A 52 -7.51 2.24 6.15
CA LEU A 52 -6.18 1.83 5.70
C LEU A 52 -5.61 2.87 4.75
N HIS A 53 -4.52 3.50 5.18
CA HIS A 53 -3.70 4.40 4.37
C HIS A 53 -2.53 3.59 3.83
N PHE A 54 -2.51 3.34 2.52
CA PHE A 54 -1.40 2.62 1.89
C PHE A 54 -0.61 3.51 0.93
N ARG A 55 0.71 3.33 0.91
CA ARG A 55 1.64 3.99 -0.02
C ARG A 55 2.65 2.99 -0.50
N GLU A 56 2.91 2.98 -1.80
CA GLU A 56 3.92 2.11 -2.42
C GLU A 56 4.70 2.88 -3.48
N PHE A 57 6.02 2.69 -3.52
CA PHE A 57 6.85 2.99 -4.68
C PHE A 57 7.29 1.66 -5.28
N VAL A 58 6.92 1.43 -6.54
CA VAL A 58 7.01 0.13 -7.20
C VAL A 58 7.96 0.20 -8.38
N GLU A 59 8.78 -0.84 -8.53
CA GLU A 59 9.58 -1.13 -9.73
C GLU A 59 9.40 -2.62 -10.09
N THR A 60 8.53 -2.88 -11.06
CA THR A 60 8.07 -4.23 -11.43
C THR A 60 9.13 -5.10 -12.12
N THR A 61 10.28 -4.52 -12.50
CA THR A 61 11.42 -5.29 -13.02
C THR A 61 12.25 -5.97 -11.94
N LEU A 62 12.09 -5.61 -10.66
CA LEU A 62 12.85 -6.18 -9.55
C LEU A 62 12.20 -7.44 -8.99
N PRO A 63 12.99 -8.35 -8.38
CA PRO A 63 12.45 -9.53 -7.68
C PRO A 63 11.50 -9.16 -6.53
N GLU A 64 11.79 -8.07 -5.82
CA GLU A 64 10.90 -7.46 -4.84
C GLU A 64 10.43 -6.09 -5.38
N PRO A 65 9.23 -6.02 -5.97
CA PRO A 65 8.81 -4.81 -6.68
C PRO A 65 8.58 -3.60 -5.78
N ARG A 66 8.25 -3.79 -4.50
CA ARG A 66 7.91 -2.70 -3.58
C ARG A 66 9.18 -2.13 -2.94
N LEU A 67 9.81 -1.19 -3.64
CA LEU A 67 11.01 -0.50 -3.17
C LEU A 67 10.78 0.30 -1.88
N MET A 68 9.62 0.95 -1.76
CA MET A 68 9.18 1.60 -0.54
C MET A 68 7.72 1.29 -0.30
N TYR A 69 7.33 1.06 0.95
CA TYR A 69 5.93 0.91 1.29
C TYR A 69 5.64 1.37 2.71
N ALA A 70 4.39 1.80 2.93
CA ALA A 70 3.83 2.02 4.25
C ALA A 70 2.33 1.72 4.24
N TYR A 71 1.91 0.86 5.16
CA TYR A 71 0.54 0.52 5.45
C TYR A 71 0.23 0.98 6.87
N HIS A 72 -0.65 1.96 7.00
CA HIS A 72 -1.09 2.51 8.28
C HIS A 72 -2.57 2.21 8.43
N TYR A 73 -2.93 1.43 9.44
CA TYR A 73 -4.31 1.10 9.75
C TYR A 73 -4.73 1.73 11.07
N GLN A 74 -5.86 2.44 11.04
CA GLN A 74 -6.40 3.16 12.18
C GLN A 74 -7.88 2.86 12.36
N ASP A 75 -8.36 2.92 13.61
CA ASP A 75 -9.78 2.77 13.92
C ASP A 75 -10.60 4.02 13.51
N ALA A 76 -11.92 3.96 13.71
CA ALA A 76 -12.83 5.07 13.42
C ALA A 76 -12.55 6.34 14.25
N MET A 77 -11.81 6.22 15.37
CA MET A 77 -11.35 7.33 16.20
C MET A 77 -9.93 7.79 15.84
N ARG A 78 -9.40 7.32 14.70
CA ARG A 78 -8.05 7.59 14.19
C ARG A 78 -6.94 7.16 15.14
N GLN A 79 -7.21 6.20 16.00
CA GLN A 79 -6.18 5.57 16.82
C GLN A 79 -5.45 4.53 15.97
N LEU A 80 -4.12 4.62 15.97
CA LEU A 80 -3.27 3.68 15.25
C LEU A 80 -3.47 2.28 15.82
N ILE A 81 -3.92 1.34 14.98
CA ILE A 81 -3.99 -0.09 15.32
C ILE A 81 -2.67 -0.76 14.96
N PHE A 82 -2.21 -0.59 13.73
CA PHE A 82 -0.91 -1.10 13.30
C PHE A 82 -0.30 -0.28 12.16
N ARG A 83 1.01 -0.39 12.04
CA ARG A 83 1.75 0.15 10.91
C ARG A 83 2.84 -0.83 10.46
N TYR A 84 2.86 -1.09 9.16
CA TYR A 84 3.91 -1.86 8.50
C TYR A 84 4.56 -0.99 7.43
N ASP A 85 5.86 -0.76 7.53
CA ASP A 85 6.64 -0.07 6.52
C ASP A 85 8.04 -0.69 6.41
N ASN A 86 8.75 -0.37 5.33
CA ASN A 86 10.15 -0.74 5.16
C ASN A 86 11.11 0.42 5.44
N ALA A 87 10.71 1.36 6.30
CA ALA A 87 11.62 2.43 6.70
C ALA A 87 12.83 1.81 7.41
N ALA A 88 14.03 2.27 7.04
CA ALA A 88 15.24 1.78 7.65
C ALA A 88 15.22 2.07 9.15
N HIS A 89 15.54 1.07 9.97
CA HIS A 89 15.61 1.25 11.41
C HIS A 89 16.67 2.31 11.76
N LYS A 90 16.35 3.18 12.73
CA LYS A 90 17.25 4.22 13.24
C LYS A 90 17.27 4.13 14.77
N PRO A 91 18.41 3.79 15.40
CA PRO A 91 19.73 3.51 14.80
C PRO A 91 19.73 2.22 13.96
N ALA A 92 20.73 2.01 13.08
CA ALA A 92 20.79 0.77 12.31
C ALA A 92 20.81 -0.46 13.25
N LEU A 93 20.06 -1.50 12.92
CA LEU A 93 20.10 -2.74 13.69
C LEU A 93 21.50 -3.35 13.58
N ALA A 94 22.02 -3.85 14.70
CA ALA A 94 23.27 -4.61 14.69
C ALA A 94 23.09 -5.82 13.79
N GLN A 95 23.98 -5.97 12.82
CA GLN A 95 23.98 -7.11 11.93
C GLN A 95 24.35 -8.34 12.77
N LEU A 96 23.41 -9.26 12.97
CA LEU A 96 23.71 -10.57 13.55
C LEU A 96 24.67 -11.26 12.57
N GLU A 97 25.93 -11.43 12.98
CA GLU A 97 26.86 -12.30 12.26
C GLU A 97 26.31 -13.73 12.38
N LEU A 98 25.80 -14.25 11.26
CA LEU A 98 25.45 -15.66 11.09
C LEU A 98 26.63 -16.39 10.46
#